data_AF-A0A662E1L8-F1
#
_entry.id   AF-A0A662E1L8-F1
#
_cell.length_a   1.000
_cell.length_b   1.000
_cell.length_c   1.000
_cell.angle_alpha   90.00
_cell.angle_beta   90.00
_cell.angle_gamma   90.00
#
_symmetry.space_group_name_H-M   'P 1'
#
loop_
_entity.id
_entity.type
_entity.pdbx_description
1 polymer ?
#
loop_
_entity_poly.entity_id
_entity_poly.type
_entity_poly.pdbx_seq_one_letter_code
_entity_poly.pdbx_strand_id
1 'polypeptide(L)'
;MTTNESLDETGSESVQKDHQPEREEPSSDTPPPWRPLGHPYLLTLAAKVKGQGPKKHSISIPIGRFNILVSPMDQTLALQAAEGHASENPSHLMIRDAMGMRLMIAVAQRKLDKPENLNDPDIQARLEEGLGLAYRLAHTMTVEVHRLWDEGSKDAADEIQISKRHLIAAIEGIENSGQEDSPEPEKKTEDQRFLYQWDSSGSASGESRRPVTTAKTRVAVPQAPKGTGRHRLIFSVLMVVLGIILSNLWLNRTRQLPDFSTEDFPKVPGIEQVINRSPTILIIVSESQWSSTDRFEKEEAVTSVVDTIKPAGYKAAEFRSRATPSLAAWNGGNKITIVK
;
A
#
# COMPACT_ATOMS: atom_id res chain seq x y z
N MET A 1 -14.09 -59.79 64.55
CA MET A 1 -14.98 -60.44 63.58
C MET A 1 -15.35 -59.41 62.53
N THR A 2 -15.07 -59.79 61.29
CA THR A 2 -15.42 -59.18 60.00
C THR A 2 -16.84 -58.62 59.92
N THR A 3 -17.05 -57.44 59.31
CA THR A 3 -17.54 -57.26 57.92
C THR A 3 -18.02 -55.82 57.63
N ASN A 4 -17.65 -55.37 56.43
CA ASN A 4 -18.34 -54.58 55.39
C ASN A 4 -18.81 -53.14 55.68
N GLU A 5 -18.30 -52.13 54.95
CA GLU A 5 -18.55 -51.73 53.54
C GLU A 5 -19.90 -51.01 53.35
N SER A 6 -19.83 -49.69 53.14
CA SER A 6 -20.77 -48.92 52.32
C SER A 6 -20.15 -47.53 52.08
N LEU A 7 -19.62 -47.39 50.87
CA LEU A 7 -19.25 -46.13 50.23
C LEU A 7 -20.53 -45.44 49.74
N ASP A 8 -20.66 -44.15 50.03
CA ASP A 8 -21.48 -43.19 49.28
C ASP A 8 -20.78 -41.83 49.34
N GLU A 9 -19.75 -41.66 48.51
CA GLU A 9 -19.17 -40.35 48.21
C GLU A 9 -19.98 -39.69 47.08
N THR A 10 -20.91 -38.83 47.47
CA THR A 10 -21.51 -37.83 46.57
C THR A 10 -20.61 -36.59 46.56
N GLY A 11 -19.60 -36.61 45.69
CA GLY A 11 -18.78 -35.44 45.36
C GLY A 11 -19.64 -34.38 44.68
N SER A 12 -20.00 -33.34 45.43
CA SER A 12 -20.58 -32.11 44.88
C SER A 12 -19.45 -31.23 44.33
N GLU A 13 -19.20 -31.30 43.04
CA GLU A 13 -18.40 -30.31 42.32
C GLU A 13 -19.17 -28.98 42.31
N SER A 14 -18.76 -28.04 43.18
CA SER A 14 -19.12 -26.64 43.06
C SER A 14 -18.40 -26.05 41.85
N VAL A 15 -19.03 -26.12 40.68
CA VAL A 15 -18.62 -25.40 39.49
C VAL A 15 -18.79 -23.91 39.77
N GLN A 16 -17.69 -23.27 40.17
CA GLN A 16 -17.58 -21.83 40.30
C GLN A 16 -17.66 -21.24 38.89
N LYS A 17 -18.89 -20.87 38.50
CA LYS A 17 -19.20 -20.24 37.23
C LYS A 17 -18.61 -18.83 37.28
N ASP A 18 -17.38 -18.69 36.77
CA ASP A 18 -16.77 -17.39 36.55
C ASP A 18 -17.76 -16.51 35.77
N HIS A 19 -18.30 -15.51 36.46
CA HIS A 19 -19.09 -14.44 35.88
C HIS A 19 -18.14 -13.63 35.00
N GLN A 20 -17.97 -14.09 33.76
CA GLN A 20 -17.36 -13.30 32.72
C GLN A 20 -18.32 -12.12 32.49
N PRO A 21 -17.90 -10.87 32.79
CA PRO A 21 -18.78 -9.72 32.62
C PRO A 21 -19.25 -9.72 31.17
N GLU A 22 -20.57 -9.72 30.98
CA GLU A 22 -21.19 -9.53 29.66
C GLU A 22 -20.58 -8.25 29.07
N ARG A 23 -19.71 -8.42 28.07
CA ARG A 23 -19.28 -7.30 27.24
C ARG A 23 -20.54 -6.82 26.55
N GLU A 24 -21.12 -5.74 27.05
CA GLU A 24 -22.12 -4.96 26.32
C GLU A 24 -21.53 -4.65 24.94
N GLU A 25 -22.01 -5.33 23.92
CA GLU A 25 -21.66 -4.97 22.55
C GLU A 25 -22.20 -3.56 22.30
N PRO A 26 -21.35 -2.62 21.87
CA PRO A 26 -21.78 -1.25 21.63
C PRO A 26 -22.96 -1.25 20.65
N SER A 27 -24.04 -0.54 21.00
CA SER A 27 -25.22 -0.45 20.16
C SER A 27 -24.84 0.00 18.75
N SER A 28 -25.40 -0.68 17.74
CA SER A 28 -25.08 -0.49 16.31
C SER A 28 -25.28 0.94 15.79
N ASP A 29 -25.96 1.79 16.57
CA ASP A 29 -26.34 3.15 16.19
C ASP A 29 -25.29 4.19 16.57
N THR A 30 -24.31 3.84 17.43
CA THR A 30 -23.24 4.78 17.80
C THR A 30 -22.16 4.77 16.71
N PRO A 31 -21.87 5.90 16.05
CA PRO A 31 -20.84 5.95 15.03
C PRO A 31 -19.47 5.59 15.62
N PRO A 32 -18.57 4.94 14.86
CA PRO A 32 -17.23 4.64 15.31
C PRO A 32 -16.51 5.91 15.80
N PRO A 33 -15.66 5.81 16.83
CA PRO A 33 -15.08 6.97 17.50
C PRO A 33 -14.21 7.85 16.57
N TRP A 34 -13.69 7.29 15.46
CA TRP A 34 -12.91 8.04 14.47
C TRP A 34 -13.74 8.92 13.54
N ARG A 35 -15.02 8.59 13.32
CA ARG A 35 -15.85 9.25 12.30
C ARG A 35 -16.10 10.74 12.59
N PRO A 36 -16.40 11.17 13.83
CA PRO A 36 -16.54 12.58 14.15
C PRO A 36 -15.24 13.38 13.94
N LEU A 37 -14.09 12.77 14.19
CA LEU A 37 -12.79 13.45 14.14
C LEU A 37 -12.33 13.75 12.71
N GLY A 38 -12.55 12.83 11.77
CA GLY A 38 -12.21 13.04 10.36
C GLY A 38 -13.17 13.98 9.62
N HIS A 39 -14.41 14.13 10.08
CA HIS A 39 -15.47 14.80 9.33
C HIS A 39 -15.19 16.29 9.00
N PRO A 40 -14.72 17.14 9.94
CA PRO A 40 -14.40 18.54 9.62
C PRO A 40 -13.36 18.71 8.51
N TYR A 41 -12.41 17.77 8.43
CA TYR A 41 -11.37 17.77 7.40
C TYR A 41 -11.92 17.38 6.04
N LEU A 42 -12.87 16.44 6.00
CA LEU A 42 -13.61 16.08 4.79
C LEU A 42 -14.43 17.26 4.25
N LEU A 43 -15.08 18.04 5.11
CA LEU A 43 -15.81 19.24 4.70
C LEU A 43 -14.87 20.29 4.08
N THR A 44 -13.69 20.46 4.66
CA THR A 44 -12.65 21.35 4.13
C THR A 44 -12.16 20.88 2.76
N LEU A 45 -11.96 19.57 2.60
CA LEU A 45 -11.61 18.97 1.31
C LEU A 45 -12.73 19.19 0.29
N ALA A 46 -13.97 18.92 0.64
CA ALA A 46 -15.13 19.09 -0.23
C ALA A 46 -15.27 20.53 -0.72
N ALA A 47 -15.06 21.52 0.15
CA ALA A 47 -15.05 22.92 -0.23
C ALA A 47 -13.96 23.24 -1.28
N LYS A 48 -12.75 22.68 -1.12
CA LYS A 48 -11.67 22.81 -2.12
C LYS A 48 -12.03 22.16 -3.45
N VAL A 49 -12.54 20.93 -3.42
CA VAL A 49 -12.98 20.20 -4.63
C VAL A 49 -14.08 20.97 -5.35
N LYS A 50 -15.08 21.46 -4.62
CA LYS A 50 -16.18 22.26 -5.17
C LYS A 50 -15.68 23.56 -5.82
N GLY A 51 -14.75 24.27 -5.18
CA GLY A 51 -14.18 25.50 -5.71
C GLY A 51 -13.37 25.31 -7.01
N GLN A 52 -12.70 24.16 -7.17
CA GLN A 52 -11.93 23.83 -8.40
C GLN A 52 -12.80 23.17 -9.49
N GLY A 53 -14.00 22.72 -9.12
CA GLY A 53 -14.86 21.83 -9.88
C GLY A 53 -14.34 20.38 -9.84
N PRO A 54 -15.21 19.38 -9.61
CA PRO A 54 -14.79 17.97 -9.56
C PRO A 54 -14.11 17.58 -10.88
N LYS A 55 -12.96 16.90 -10.76
CA LYS A 55 -12.13 16.51 -11.90
C LYS A 55 -12.30 15.02 -12.18
N LYS A 56 -12.18 14.66 -13.46
CA LYS A 56 -12.16 13.25 -13.90
C LYS A 56 -10.84 12.53 -13.59
N HIS A 57 -9.84 13.24 -13.07
CA HIS A 57 -8.51 12.75 -12.74
C HIS A 57 -8.20 13.06 -11.27
N SER A 58 -7.20 12.38 -10.73
CA SER A 58 -6.70 12.61 -9.38
C SER A 58 -6.13 14.02 -9.23
N ILE A 59 -6.47 14.70 -8.14
CA ILE A 59 -5.95 16.03 -7.81
C ILE A 59 -4.98 15.95 -6.63
N SER A 60 -4.00 16.84 -6.64
CA SER A 60 -2.97 16.93 -5.61
C SER A 60 -3.29 18.06 -4.65
N ILE A 61 -3.41 17.78 -3.35
CA ILE A 61 -3.69 18.80 -2.34
C ILE A 61 -2.52 18.91 -1.38
N PRO A 62 -1.73 20.00 -1.46
CA PRO A 62 -0.61 20.21 -0.56
C PRO A 62 -1.10 20.59 0.85
N ILE A 63 -0.56 19.92 1.86
CA ILE A 63 -0.76 20.20 3.29
C ILE A 63 0.60 20.11 3.98
N GLY A 64 1.28 21.26 4.10
CA GLY A 64 2.64 21.30 4.62
C GLY A 64 3.57 20.56 3.67
N ARG A 65 4.40 19.67 4.20
CA ARG A 65 5.25 18.78 3.40
C ARG A 65 4.51 17.61 2.75
N PHE A 66 3.26 17.35 3.13
CA PHE A 66 2.47 16.26 2.55
C PHE A 66 1.79 16.72 1.27
N ASN A 67 1.79 15.83 0.29
CA ASN A 67 0.99 16.01 -0.91
C ASN A 67 -0.07 14.91 -0.96
N ILE A 68 -1.31 15.27 -0.63
CA ILE A 68 -2.42 14.31 -0.57
C ILE A 68 -3.00 14.16 -1.96
N LEU A 69 -2.79 13.00 -2.56
CA LEU A 69 -3.48 12.60 -3.78
C LEU A 69 -4.93 12.22 -3.46
N VAL A 70 -5.87 12.86 -4.15
CA VAL A 70 -7.32 12.68 -4.03
C VAL A 70 -7.86 12.19 -5.35
N SER A 71 -8.23 10.91 -5.41
CA SER A 71 -8.78 10.28 -6.60
C SER A 71 -10.17 10.85 -6.97
N PRO A 72 -10.70 10.59 -8.18
CA PRO A 72 -12.08 10.95 -8.52
C PRO A 72 -13.13 10.33 -7.57
N MET A 73 -12.89 9.12 -7.07
CA MET A 73 -13.74 8.49 -6.06
C MET A 73 -13.71 9.29 -4.75
N ASP A 74 -12.51 9.60 -4.26
CA ASP A 74 -12.32 10.41 -3.05
C ASP A 74 -13.02 11.78 -3.15
N GLN A 75 -12.94 12.43 -4.32
CA GLN A 75 -13.64 13.69 -4.58
C GLN A 75 -15.16 13.54 -4.42
N THR A 76 -15.75 12.49 -5.01
CA THR A 76 -17.18 12.18 -4.89
C THR A 76 -17.56 11.93 -3.42
N LEU A 77 -16.79 11.11 -2.72
CA LEU A 77 -17.05 10.79 -1.32
C LEU A 77 -16.94 12.00 -0.39
N ALA A 78 -16.00 12.90 -0.65
CA ALA A 78 -15.88 14.17 0.08
C ALA A 78 -17.10 15.07 -0.15
N LEU A 79 -17.54 15.22 -1.40
CA LEU A 79 -18.72 16.02 -1.75
C LEU A 79 -20.00 15.45 -1.11
N GLN A 80 -20.21 14.14 -1.20
CA GLN A 80 -21.32 13.46 -0.52
C GLN A 80 -21.32 13.71 0.99
N ALA A 81 -20.14 13.65 1.62
CA ALA A 81 -20.00 13.94 3.04
C ALA A 81 -20.44 15.37 3.39
N ALA A 82 -20.13 16.35 2.54
CA ALA A 82 -20.50 17.75 2.73
C ALA A 82 -21.99 18.04 2.49
N GLU A 83 -22.65 17.22 1.69
CA GLU A 83 -24.10 17.26 1.49
C GLU A 83 -24.88 16.57 2.61
N GLY A 84 -24.19 15.95 3.58
CA GLY A 84 -24.82 15.16 4.64
C GLY A 84 -25.39 13.83 4.15
N HIS A 85 -25.05 13.41 2.92
CA HIS A 85 -25.47 12.13 2.39
C HIS A 85 -24.67 11.00 3.06
N ALA A 86 -25.38 10.06 3.67
CA ALA A 86 -24.79 8.81 4.11
C ALA A 86 -24.41 7.99 2.88
N SER A 87 -23.21 7.40 2.88
CA SER A 87 -22.88 6.46 1.81
C SER A 87 -23.63 5.15 2.04
N GLU A 88 -24.37 4.70 1.04
CA GLU A 88 -25.10 3.43 1.09
C GLU A 88 -24.16 2.22 1.04
N ASN A 89 -22.92 2.41 0.56
CA ASN A 89 -21.91 1.36 0.49
C ASN A 89 -20.99 1.40 1.73
N PRO A 90 -20.93 0.34 2.56
CA PRO A 90 -20.04 0.25 3.71
C PRO A 90 -18.57 0.48 3.36
N SER A 91 -18.12 0.02 2.19
CA SER A 91 -16.74 0.19 1.71
C SER A 91 -16.40 1.67 1.51
N HIS A 92 -17.33 2.42 0.93
CA HIS A 92 -17.19 3.86 0.70
C HIS A 92 -17.15 4.64 2.03
N LEU A 93 -17.88 4.20 3.06
CA LEU A 93 -17.79 4.79 4.39
C LEU A 93 -16.37 4.62 4.96
N MET A 94 -15.76 3.45 4.82
CA MET A 94 -14.39 3.22 5.29
C MET A 94 -13.36 4.03 4.52
N ILE A 95 -13.50 4.13 3.19
CA ILE A 95 -12.62 4.95 2.34
C ILE A 95 -12.72 6.42 2.76
N ARG A 96 -13.94 6.91 2.99
CA ARG A 96 -14.21 8.27 3.48
C ARG A 96 -13.58 8.51 4.85
N ASP A 97 -13.76 7.57 5.80
CA ASP A 97 -13.21 7.66 7.14
C ASP A 97 -11.65 7.71 7.09
N ALA A 98 -11.04 6.89 6.22
CA ALA A 98 -9.59 6.85 6.03
C ALA A 98 -9.03 8.14 5.41
N MET A 99 -9.76 8.73 4.45
CA MET A 99 -9.41 10.03 3.89
C MET A 99 -9.49 11.15 4.92
N GLY A 100 -10.52 11.16 5.76
CA GLY A 100 -10.65 12.12 6.87
C GLY A 100 -9.48 12.03 7.84
N MET A 101 -9.07 10.80 8.18
CA MET A 101 -7.92 10.55 9.05
C MET A 101 -6.60 11.01 8.44
N ARG A 102 -6.35 10.72 7.16
CA ARG A 102 -5.16 11.21 6.43
C ARG A 102 -5.05 12.73 6.46
N LEU A 103 -6.15 13.43 6.21
CA LEU A 103 -6.19 14.89 6.23
C LEU A 103 -5.92 15.45 7.63
N MET A 104 -6.53 14.84 8.66
CA MET A 104 -6.33 15.25 10.04
C MET A 104 -4.85 15.11 10.46
N ILE A 105 -4.26 13.95 10.19
CA ILE A 105 -2.84 13.65 10.38
C ILE A 105 -1.95 14.70 9.70
N ALA A 106 -2.18 14.96 8.41
CA ALA A 106 -1.36 15.90 7.66
C ALA A 106 -1.50 17.35 8.18
N VAL A 107 -2.70 17.75 8.61
CA VAL A 107 -2.92 19.08 9.19
C VAL A 107 -2.28 19.20 10.57
N ALA A 108 -2.39 18.18 11.41
CA ALA A 108 -1.77 18.17 12.73
C ALA A 108 -0.24 18.24 12.62
N GLN A 109 0.36 17.42 11.76
CA GLN A 109 1.80 17.48 11.49
C GLN A 109 2.23 18.83 10.95
N ARG A 110 1.51 19.40 9.96
CA ARG A 110 1.80 20.75 9.45
C ARG A 110 1.77 21.81 10.55
N LYS A 111 0.91 21.66 11.56
CA LYS A 111 0.89 22.59 12.69
C LYS A 111 2.12 22.44 13.57
N LEU A 112 2.56 21.21 13.84
CA LEU A 112 3.80 20.93 14.61
C LEU A 112 5.08 21.35 13.87
N ASP A 113 5.08 21.28 12.54
CA ASP A 113 6.22 21.74 11.72
C ASP A 113 6.49 23.26 11.88
N LYS A 114 5.57 24.01 12.50
CA LYS A 114 5.76 25.43 12.79
C LYS A 114 6.53 25.62 14.10
N PRO A 115 7.61 26.42 14.13
CA PRO A 115 8.44 26.61 15.32
C PRO A 115 7.66 27.05 16.57
N GLU A 116 6.63 27.88 16.39
CA GLU A 116 5.79 28.37 17.50
C GLU A 116 4.93 27.27 18.17
N ASN A 117 4.72 26.13 17.51
CA ASN A 117 3.83 25.06 17.97
C ASN A 117 4.57 23.77 18.33
N LEU A 118 5.91 23.74 18.23
CA LEU A 118 6.70 22.51 18.39
C LEU A 118 6.43 21.81 19.73
N ASN A 119 6.14 22.61 20.76
CA ASN A 119 5.89 22.17 22.13
C ASN A 119 4.43 22.39 22.57
N ASP A 120 3.49 22.55 21.64
CA ASP A 120 2.07 22.69 21.99
C ASP A 120 1.49 21.31 22.37
N PRO A 121 1.19 21.05 23.66
CA PRO A 121 0.74 19.74 24.12
C PRO A 121 -0.62 19.36 23.55
N ASP A 122 -1.47 20.33 23.20
CA ASP A 122 -2.80 20.06 22.65
C ASP A 122 -2.69 19.54 21.21
N ILE A 123 -1.71 20.04 20.44
CA ILE A 123 -1.48 19.59 19.07
C ILE A 123 -0.84 18.20 19.06
N GLN A 124 0.12 17.95 19.96
CA GLN A 124 0.74 16.63 20.13
C GLN A 124 -0.30 15.58 20.57
N ALA A 125 -1.10 15.87 21.59
CA ALA A 125 -2.15 14.96 22.06
C ALA A 125 -3.17 14.62 20.96
N ARG A 126 -3.58 15.61 20.15
CA ARG A 126 -4.48 15.39 19.01
C ARG A 126 -3.83 14.54 17.91
N LEU A 127 -2.53 14.72 17.68
CA LEU A 127 -1.80 13.91 16.70
C LEU A 127 -1.72 12.45 17.17
N GLU A 128 -1.36 12.23 18.44
CA GLU A 128 -1.29 10.90 19.05
C GLU A 128 -2.65 10.19 19.05
N GLU A 129 -3.72 10.89 19.47
CA GLU A 129 -5.09 10.37 19.39
C GLU A 129 -5.46 10.00 17.96
N GLY A 130 -5.12 10.88 17.01
CA GLY A 130 -5.34 10.68 15.59
C GLY A 130 -4.63 9.46 15.02
N LEU A 131 -3.36 9.27 15.39
CA LEU A 131 -2.56 8.11 15.01
C LEU A 131 -3.14 6.82 15.59
N GLY A 132 -3.49 6.81 16.88
CA GLY A 132 -4.09 5.64 17.53
C GLY A 132 -5.42 5.22 16.87
N LEU A 133 -6.24 6.19 16.44
CA LEU A 133 -7.46 5.92 15.68
C LEU A 133 -7.18 5.47 14.24
N ALA A 134 -6.18 6.06 13.59
CA ALA A 134 -5.79 5.68 12.23
C ALA A 134 -5.28 4.23 12.16
N TYR A 135 -4.50 3.76 13.14
CA TYR A 135 -4.12 2.35 13.23
C TYR A 135 -5.32 1.42 13.41
N ARG A 136 -6.26 1.78 14.30
CA ARG A 136 -7.50 1.00 14.48
C ARG A 136 -8.30 0.91 13.19
N LEU A 137 -8.46 2.03 12.48
CA LEU A 137 -9.13 2.05 11.19
C LEU A 137 -8.40 1.20 10.14
N ALA A 138 -7.07 1.30 10.04
CA ALA A 138 -6.27 0.49 9.12
C ALA A 138 -6.38 -1.02 9.41
N HIS A 139 -6.48 -1.39 10.70
CA HIS A 139 -6.75 -2.76 11.12
C HIS A 139 -8.14 -3.22 10.66
N THR A 140 -9.19 -2.43 10.95
CA THR A 140 -10.57 -2.73 10.49
C THR A 140 -10.64 -2.86 8.97
N MET A 141 -9.97 -1.97 8.22
CA MET A 141 -9.86 -2.06 6.76
C MET A 141 -9.18 -3.35 6.32
N THR A 142 -8.18 -3.84 7.06
CA THR A 142 -7.53 -5.11 6.75
C THR A 142 -8.49 -6.29 6.92
N VAL A 143 -9.26 -6.32 8.00
CA VAL A 143 -10.27 -7.36 8.22
C VAL A 143 -11.32 -7.34 7.11
N GLU A 144 -11.80 -6.15 6.75
CA GLU A 144 -12.83 -5.98 5.71
C GLU A 144 -12.33 -6.38 4.32
N VAL A 145 -11.09 -6.04 3.96
CA VAL A 145 -10.48 -6.45 2.69
C VAL A 145 -10.46 -7.97 2.55
N HIS A 146 -10.07 -8.70 3.62
CA HIS A 146 -10.09 -10.16 3.59
C HIS A 146 -11.51 -10.72 3.46
N ARG A 147 -12.46 -10.16 4.22
CA ARG A 147 -13.88 -10.54 4.13
C ARG A 147 -14.43 -10.38 2.70
N LEU A 148 -14.17 -9.24 2.08
CA LEU A 148 -14.62 -8.94 0.71
C LEU A 148 -13.96 -9.84 -0.33
N TRP A 149 -12.67 -10.19 -0.17
CA TRP A 149 -12.02 -11.18 -1.03
C TRP A 149 -12.66 -12.56 -0.89
N ASP A 150 -12.91 -13.02 0.33
CA ASP A 150 -13.55 -14.31 0.59
C ASP A 150 -14.98 -14.39 0.00
N GLU A 151 -15.69 -13.25 -0.03
CA GLU A 151 -17.01 -13.11 -0.64
C GLU A 151 -16.98 -12.91 -2.18
N GLY A 152 -15.80 -12.81 -2.77
CA GLY A 152 -15.62 -12.60 -4.21
C GLY A 152 -15.80 -11.15 -4.68
N SER A 153 -15.95 -10.19 -3.77
CA SER A 153 -16.11 -8.75 -4.03
C SER A 153 -14.77 -8.04 -4.21
N LYS A 154 -14.01 -8.44 -5.25
CA LYS A 154 -12.59 -8.03 -5.43
C LYS A 154 -12.40 -6.55 -5.68
N ASP A 155 -13.28 -5.92 -6.47
CA ASP A 155 -13.14 -4.50 -6.81
C ASP A 155 -13.28 -3.63 -5.55
N ALA A 156 -14.26 -3.91 -4.69
CA ALA A 156 -14.44 -3.21 -3.42
C ALA A 156 -13.25 -3.44 -2.45
N ALA A 157 -12.72 -4.67 -2.40
CA ALA A 157 -11.55 -4.98 -1.61
C ALA A 157 -10.31 -4.20 -2.09
N ASP A 158 -10.10 -4.09 -3.40
CA ASP A 158 -8.98 -3.36 -3.98
C ASP A 158 -9.08 -1.86 -3.71
N GLU A 159 -10.28 -1.28 -3.78
CA GLU A 159 -10.53 0.13 -3.42
C GLU A 159 -10.19 0.41 -1.94
N ILE A 160 -10.66 -0.42 -1.00
CA ILE A 160 -10.32 -0.29 0.41
C ILE A 160 -8.81 -0.46 0.61
N GLN A 161 -8.19 -1.44 -0.04
CA GLN A 161 -6.75 -1.72 0.07
C GLN A 161 -5.89 -0.55 -0.46
N ILE A 162 -6.32 0.15 -1.52
CA ILE A 162 -5.67 1.39 -1.99
C ILE A 162 -5.76 2.47 -0.92
N SER A 163 -6.96 2.74 -0.39
CA SER A 163 -7.15 3.76 0.64
C SER A 163 -6.36 3.45 1.92
N LYS A 164 -6.31 2.16 2.31
CA LYS A 164 -5.51 1.68 3.44
C LYS A 164 -4.03 1.96 3.25
N ARG A 165 -3.47 1.66 2.07
CA ARG A 165 -2.05 1.95 1.76
C ARG A 165 -1.74 3.43 1.90
N HIS A 166 -2.63 4.30 1.44
CA HIS A 166 -2.44 5.74 1.61
C HIS A 166 -2.54 6.20 3.06
N LEU A 167 -3.38 5.56 3.88
CA LEU A 167 -3.46 5.84 5.32
C LEU A 167 -2.19 5.40 6.05
N ILE A 168 -1.69 4.18 5.78
CA ILE A 168 -0.44 3.66 6.35
C ILE A 168 0.74 4.55 5.97
N ALA A 169 0.85 4.96 4.70
CA ALA A 169 1.93 5.85 4.27
C ALA A 169 1.90 7.21 5.00
N ALA A 170 0.72 7.72 5.35
CA ALA A 170 0.60 8.96 6.12
C ALA A 170 1.04 8.77 7.58
N ILE A 171 0.74 7.63 8.18
CA ILE A 171 1.19 7.23 9.53
C ILE A 171 2.71 7.09 9.55
N GLU A 172 3.29 6.28 8.65
CA GLU A 172 4.73 6.05 8.54
C GLU A 172 5.49 7.36 8.28
N GLY A 173 4.91 8.27 7.49
CA GLY A 173 5.49 9.59 7.25
C GLY A 173 5.60 10.48 8.49
N ILE A 174 4.77 10.25 9.51
CA ILE A 174 4.91 10.94 10.81
C ILE A 174 5.98 10.24 11.65
N GLU A 175 5.91 8.91 11.78
CA GLU A 175 6.86 8.15 12.60
C GLU A 175 8.31 8.39 12.17
N ASN A 176 8.56 8.35 10.86
CA ASN A 176 9.89 8.60 10.31
C ASN A 176 10.38 10.04 10.55
N SER A 177 9.48 11.00 10.69
CA SER A 177 9.85 12.40 10.90
C SER A 177 10.20 12.77 12.34
N GLY A 178 9.79 11.94 13.31
CA GLY A 178 10.27 12.06 14.68
C GLY A 178 11.67 11.47 14.87
N GLN A 179 12.17 10.71 13.89
CA GLN A 179 13.43 9.96 13.97
C GLN A 179 14.58 10.60 13.16
N GLU A 180 14.31 11.62 12.34
CA GLU A 180 15.36 12.49 11.81
C GLU A 180 15.89 13.39 12.95
N ASP A 181 16.83 12.83 13.70
CA ASP A 181 17.64 13.49 14.72
C ASP A 181 18.14 14.88 14.29
N SER A 182 18.00 15.84 15.21
CA SER A 182 18.62 17.17 15.31
C SER A 182 19.28 17.76 14.06
N PRO A 183 18.75 18.86 13.49
CA PRO A 183 19.45 19.62 12.46
C PRO A 183 20.61 20.43 13.06
N GLU A 184 21.83 20.15 12.61
CA GLU A 184 22.81 21.22 12.38
C GLU A 184 22.19 22.24 11.40
N PRO A 185 22.27 23.55 11.67
CA PRO A 185 21.51 24.54 10.92
C PRO A 185 22.15 24.80 9.54
N GLU A 186 21.63 24.17 8.50
CA GLU A 186 21.91 24.55 7.10
C GLU A 186 20.74 25.30 6.44
N LYS A 187 21.12 26.28 5.63
CA LYS A 187 20.32 27.39 5.11
C LYS A 187 19.21 26.93 4.17
N LYS A 188 18.04 27.55 4.36
CA LYS A 188 16.85 27.55 3.48
C LYS A 188 17.21 27.84 2.02
N THR A 189 16.65 27.04 1.12
CA THR A 189 16.23 27.50 -0.21
C THR A 189 14.82 26.99 -0.48
N GLU A 190 13.87 27.92 -0.54
CA GLU A 190 12.51 27.75 -1.04
C GLU A 190 12.54 27.44 -2.54
N ASP A 191 11.83 26.39 -2.97
CA ASP A 191 10.92 26.45 -4.13
C ASP A 191 10.22 25.09 -4.33
N GLN A 192 8.92 25.03 -4.01
CA GLN A 192 8.04 23.90 -4.32
C GLN A 192 7.03 24.32 -5.39
N ARG A 193 7.08 23.66 -6.56
CA ARG A 193 6.08 23.82 -7.64
C ARG A 193 5.90 22.51 -8.42
N PHE A 194 4.60 22.14 -8.57
CA PHE A 194 3.96 21.16 -9.49
C PHE A 194 4.15 19.65 -9.17
N LEU A 195 3.14 18.76 -9.03
CA LEU A 195 1.76 18.55 -9.52
C LEU A 195 1.69 17.74 -10.84
N TYR A 196 1.51 16.41 -10.74
CA TYR A 196 0.85 15.49 -11.72
C TYR A 196 0.38 14.24 -10.93
N GLN A 197 -0.93 13.92 -10.90
CA GLN A 197 -1.75 13.22 -11.91
C GLN A 197 -1.36 11.74 -12.08
N TRP A 198 -2.23 10.88 -11.54
CA TRP A 198 -2.09 9.42 -11.50
C TRP A 198 -3.12 8.81 -12.45
N ASP A 199 -2.61 8.18 -13.51
CA ASP A 199 -3.40 7.39 -14.44
C ASP A 199 -3.07 5.93 -14.14
N SER A 200 -4.05 5.15 -13.69
CA SER A 200 -3.94 3.68 -13.70
C SER A 200 -5.26 3.06 -14.12
N SER A 201 -5.22 2.43 -15.29
CA SER A 201 -6.19 1.48 -15.80
C SER A 201 -5.80 0.05 -15.39
N GLY A 202 -6.80 -0.83 -15.26
CA GLY A 202 -6.61 -2.26 -15.54
C GLY A 202 -7.15 -3.26 -14.51
N SER A 203 -8.30 -3.85 -14.85
CA SER A 203 -8.90 -5.08 -14.28
C SER A 203 -7.98 -6.31 -14.29
N ALA A 204 -8.11 -7.20 -13.29
CA ALA A 204 -8.82 -8.49 -13.45
C ALA A 204 -8.52 -9.50 -12.32
N SER A 205 -9.53 -10.33 -12.09
CA SER A 205 -9.83 -11.25 -11.00
C SER A 205 -9.11 -12.61 -11.02
N GLY A 206 -9.17 -13.33 -9.89
CA GLY A 206 -9.31 -14.80 -9.89
C GLY A 206 -8.39 -15.61 -8.96
N GLU A 207 -8.93 -16.02 -7.81
CA GLU A 207 -8.43 -16.98 -6.80
C GLU A 207 -8.71 -18.43 -7.24
N SER A 208 -8.34 -19.50 -6.54
CA SER A 208 -7.38 -19.82 -5.47
C SER A 208 -7.24 -21.35 -5.48
N ARG A 209 -6.23 -21.84 -4.78
CA ARG A 209 -6.06 -23.25 -4.41
C ARG A 209 -6.91 -23.55 -3.17
N ARG A 210 -7.51 -24.74 -3.12
CA ARG A 210 -7.23 -25.83 -2.14
C ARG A 210 -8.29 -26.93 -2.25
N PRO A 211 -7.95 -28.17 -1.85
CA PRO A 211 -8.65 -28.71 -0.68
C PRO A 211 -7.88 -29.77 0.12
N VAL A 212 -8.18 -29.92 1.43
CA VAL A 212 -8.21 -31.22 2.14
C VAL A 212 -9.28 -31.24 3.24
N THR A 213 -10.34 -32.00 2.96
CA THR A 213 -11.25 -32.87 3.76
C THR A 213 -11.57 -32.65 5.24
N THR A 214 -12.86 -32.89 5.59
CA THR A 214 -13.32 -33.99 6.46
C THR A 214 -14.74 -34.45 6.11
N ALA A 215 -15.08 -35.68 6.53
CA ALA A 215 -16.18 -36.59 6.14
C ALA A 215 -17.57 -36.16 6.69
N LYS A 216 -18.74 -36.78 6.49
CA LYS A 216 -19.30 -38.00 5.85
C LYS A 216 -20.83 -37.79 5.97
N THR A 217 -21.65 -38.19 5.00
CA THR A 217 -22.94 -38.89 5.22
C THR A 217 -23.43 -39.44 3.88
N ARG A 218 -23.75 -40.73 3.87
CA ARG A 218 -24.18 -41.51 2.71
C ARG A 218 -25.65 -41.25 2.41
N VAL A 219 -25.96 -40.98 1.14
CA VAL A 219 -27.23 -41.36 0.51
C VAL A 219 -26.89 -42.03 -0.83
N ALA A 220 -27.43 -43.24 -1.03
CA ALA A 220 -27.16 -44.09 -2.18
C ALA A 220 -28.16 -43.79 -3.31
N VAL A 221 -27.68 -43.34 -4.47
CA VAL A 221 -28.39 -43.40 -5.77
C VAL A 221 -27.34 -43.35 -6.92
N PRO A 222 -27.73 -43.66 -8.17
CA PRO A 222 -27.39 -44.87 -8.93
C PRO A 222 -26.07 -44.77 -9.71
N GLN A 223 -25.52 -45.93 -10.10
CA GLN A 223 -24.30 -46.02 -10.90
C GLN A 223 -24.47 -45.37 -12.29
N ALA A 224 -23.77 -44.25 -12.50
CA ALA A 224 -23.59 -43.63 -13.80
C ALA A 224 -22.41 -44.27 -14.55
N PRO A 225 -22.48 -44.41 -15.89
CA PRO A 225 -21.48 -45.11 -16.69
C PRO A 225 -20.10 -44.44 -16.58
N LYS A 226 -19.05 -45.26 -16.47
CA LYS A 226 -17.62 -44.86 -16.45
C LYS A 226 -17.27 -44.07 -17.71
N GLY A 227 -17.44 -42.75 -17.63
CA GLY A 227 -17.07 -41.80 -18.66
C GLY A 227 -15.59 -41.45 -18.61
N THR A 228 -14.79 -42.08 -19.47
CA THR A 228 -13.40 -41.75 -19.80
C THR A 228 -13.21 -40.33 -20.38
N GLY A 229 -14.28 -39.53 -20.48
CA GLY A 229 -14.26 -38.16 -21.03
C GLY A 229 -13.72 -37.08 -20.09
N ARG A 230 -13.80 -37.25 -18.76
CA ARG A 230 -13.36 -36.20 -17.81
C ARG A 230 -11.84 -35.97 -17.83
N HIS A 231 -11.05 -37.03 -18.02
CA HIS A 231 -9.59 -36.91 -18.09
C HIS A 231 -9.12 -36.18 -19.36
N ARG A 232 -9.86 -36.31 -20.47
CA ARG A 232 -9.54 -35.59 -21.73
C ARG A 232 -9.76 -34.09 -21.60
N LEU A 233 -10.82 -33.67 -20.91
CA LEU A 233 -11.12 -32.25 -20.71
C LEU A 233 -10.10 -31.57 -19.78
N ILE A 234 -9.73 -32.24 -18.69
CA ILE A 234 -8.71 -31.71 -17.76
C ILE A 234 -7.35 -31.55 -18.47
N PHE A 235 -6.96 -32.54 -19.29
CA PHE A 235 -5.69 -32.49 -20.02
C PHE A 235 -5.68 -31.38 -21.09
N SER A 236 -6.82 -31.17 -21.77
CA SER A 236 -6.99 -30.07 -22.73
C SER A 236 -6.82 -28.71 -22.06
N VAL A 237 -7.47 -28.46 -20.91
CA VAL A 237 -7.34 -27.19 -20.19
C VAL A 237 -5.91 -26.96 -19.73
N LEU A 238 -5.25 -28.00 -19.21
CA LEU A 238 -3.87 -27.91 -18.74
C LEU A 238 -2.88 -27.57 -19.87
N MET A 239 -3.08 -28.14 -21.06
CA MET A 239 -2.27 -27.82 -22.24
C MET A 239 -2.49 -26.39 -22.73
N VAL A 240 -3.72 -25.86 -22.67
CA VAL A 240 -4.00 -24.46 -23.03
C VAL A 240 -3.33 -23.50 -22.05
N VAL A 241 -3.44 -23.75 -20.74
CA VAL A 241 -2.78 -22.92 -19.72
C VAL A 241 -1.26 -22.98 -19.87
N LEU A 242 -0.69 -24.17 -20.10
CA LEU A 242 0.74 -24.32 -20.34
C LEU A 242 1.19 -23.57 -21.61
N GLY A 243 0.39 -23.63 -22.68
CA GLY A 243 0.63 -22.89 -23.91
C GLY A 243 0.61 -21.38 -23.70
N ILE A 244 -0.32 -20.85 -22.90
CA ILE A 244 -0.38 -19.43 -22.54
C ILE A 244 0.86 -19.01 -21.73
N ILE A 245 1.25 -19.81 -20.74
CA ILE A 245 2.44 -19.53 -19.92
C ILE A 245 3.70 -19.54 -20.79
N LEU A 246 3.88 -20.55 -21.64
CA LEU A 246 5.02 -20.66 -22.55
C LEU A 246 5.03 -19.52 -23.58
N SER A 247 3.87 -19.14 -24.12
CA SER A 247 3.75 -18.02 -25.04
C SER A 247 4.12 -16.70 -24.38
N ASN A 248 3.64 -16.43 -23.16
CA ASN A 248 4.02 -15.24 -22.39
C ASN A 248 5.52 -15.22 -22.05
N LEU A 249 6.10 -16.38 -21.71
CA LEU A 249 7.53 -16.49 -21.45
C LEU A 249 8.35 -16.21 -22.72
N TRP A 250 7.87 -16.67 -23.88
CA TRP A 250 8.54 -16.49 -25.16
C TRP A 250 8.40 -15.04 -25.68
N LEU A 251 7.22 -14.44 -25.55
CA LEU A 251 6.94 -13.04 -25.89
C LEU A 251 7.75 -12.05 -25.03
N ASN A 252 7.97 -12.36 -23.75
CA ASN A 252 8.84 -11.55 -22.89
C ASN A 252 10.33 -11.74 -23.22
N ARG A 253 10.72 -12.85 -23.85
CA ARG A 253 12.13 -13.14 -24.18
C ARG A 253 12.57 -12.50 -25.50
N THR A 254 11.64 -12.11 -26.38
CA THR A 254 11.95 -11.59 -27.72
C THR A 254 11.92 -10.07 -27.84
N ARG A 255 11.53 -9.32 -26.80
CA ARG A 255 11.69 -7.85 -26.81
C ARG A 255 13.14 -7.51 -26.45
N GLN A 256 13.99 -7.49 -27.48
CA GLN A 256 15.26 -6.75 -27.40
C GLN A 256 14.90 -5.29 -27.07
N LEU A 257 15.35 -4.85 -25.90
CA LEU A 257 15.24 -3.45 -25.50
C LEU A 257 16.25 -2.64 -26.34
N PRO A 258 16.00 -1.34 -26.57
CA PRO A 258 16.96 -0.52 -27.31
C PRO A 258 18.31 -0.51 -26.62
N ASP A 259 19.37 -0.51 -27.42
CA ASP A 259 20.74 -0.38 -26.95
C ASP A 259 21.05 1.09 -26.66
N PHE A 260 21.63 1.35 -25.50
CA PHE A 260 22.19 2.64 -25.12
C PHE A 260 23.71 2.62 -25.17
N SER A 261 24.27 3.80 -25.40
CA SER A 261 25.69 4.10 -25.48
C SER A 261 26.11 5.09 -24.38
N THR A 262 27.39 5.40 -24.29
CA THR A 262 27.89 6.40 -23.34
C THR A 262 27.39 7.81 -23.64
N GLU A 263 27.07 8.11 -24.90
CA GLU A 263 26.60 9.43 -25.36
C GLU A 263 25.18 9.75 -24.86
N ASP A 264 24.40 8.71 -24.55
CA ASP A 264 23.02 8.84 -24.07
C ASP A 264 22.92 9.30 -22.59
N PHE A 265 24.05 9.32 -21.87
CA PHE A 265 24.10 9.63 -20.44
C PHE A 265 25.14 10.71 -20.09
N PRO A 266 25.03 11.93 -20.66
CA PRO A 266 26.05 12.98 -20.49
C PRO A 266 26.17 13.49 -19.05
N LYS A 267 25.17 13.25 -18.20
CA LYS A 267 25.15 13.65 -16.79
C LYS A 267 25.89 12.67 -15.86
N VAL A 268 26.32 11.52 -16.35
CA VAL A 268 27.00 10.51 -15.52
C VAL A 268 28.50 10.83 -15.47
N PRO A 269 29.05 11.20 -14.30
CA PRO A 269 30.46 11.57 -14.18
C PRO A 269 31.34 10.35 -14.44
N GLY A 270 32.27 10.49 -15.36
CA GLY A 270 33.29 9.48 -15.65
C GLY A 270 32.77 8.18 -16.24
N ILE A 271 31.69 8.23 -17.01
CA ILE A 271 31.18 7.05 -17.70
C ILE A 271 32.25 6.45 -18.64
N GLU A 272 32.62 5.19 -18.40
CA GLU A 272 33.58 4.44 -19.21
C GLU A 272 32.88 3.53 -20.23
N GLN A 273 31.78 2.90 -19.82
CA GLN A 273 31.09 1.89 -20.63
C GLN A 273 29.62 1.74 -20.22
N VAL A 274 28.77 1.45 -21.20
CA VAL A 274 27.38 1.03 -21.00
C VAL A 274 27.21 -0.41 -21.51
N ILE A 275 26.60 -1.28 -20.72
CA ILE A 275 26.32 -2.67 -21.08
C ILE A 275 24.80 -2.92 -20.97
N ASN A 276 24.15 -3.09 -22.12
CA ASN A 276 22.72 -3.35 -22.23
C ASN A 276 22.40 -4.81 -21.89
N ARG A 277 21.77 -5.08 -20.74
CA ARG A 277 21.42 -6.45 -20.29
C ARG A 277 19.95 -6.56 -19.88
N SER A 278 19.01 -6.58 -20.83
CA SER A 278 17.58 -6.70 -20.54
C SER A 278 17.26 -7.74 -19.44
N PRO A 279 16.58 -7.34 -18.33
CA PRO A 279 15.88 -6.07 -18.11
C PRO A 279 16.69 -4.98 -17.38
N THR A 280 17.99 -5.16 -17.17
CA THR A 280 18.89 -4.27 -16.41
C THR A 280 19.92 -3.59 -17.30
N ILE A 281 20.22 -2.32 -17.07
CA ILE A 281 21.39 -1.68 -17.69
C ILE A 281 22.55 -1.61 -16.70
N LEU A 282 23.77 -1.92 -17.14
CA LEU A 282 24.97 -1.73 -16.32
C LEU A 282 25.76 -0.54 -16.85
N ILE A 283 26.09 0.39 -15.96
CA ILE A 283 26.87 1.59 -16.28
C ILE A 283 28.18 1.50 -15.51
N ILE A 284 29.29 1.41 -16.25
CA ILE A 284 30.63 1.40 -15.68
C ILE A 284 31.13 2.84 -15.64
N VAL A 285 31.52 3.30 -14.45
CA VAL A 285 32.03 4.65 -14.20
C VAL A 285 33.43 4.59 -13.59
N SER A 286 34.21 5.66 -13.79
CA SER A 286 35.49 5.88 -13.12
C SER A 286 35.27 6.08 -11.63
N GLU A 287 35.95 5.27 -10.82
CA GLU A 287 35.83 5.30 -9.36
C GLU A 287 36.30 6.62 -8.74
N SER A 288 37.37 7.22 -9.27
CA SER A 288 37.91 8.48 -8.75
C SER A 288 36.96 9.64 -9.03
N GLN A 289 36.37 9.70 -10.23
CA GLN A 289 35.40 10.73 -10.56
C GLN A 289 34.11 10.53 -9.76
N TRP A 290 33.56 9.31 -9.75
CA TRP A 290 32.35 9.01 -8.98
C TRP A 290 32.53 9.28 -7.48
N SER A 291 33.65 8.88 -6.87
CA SER A 291 33.87 9.15 -5.43
C SER A 291 34.00 10.65 -5.12
N SER A 292 34.59 11.44 -6.03
CA SER A 292 34.72 12.89 -5.88
C SER A 292 33.42 13.68 -6.09
N THR A 293 32.47 13.11 -6.82
CA THR A 293 31.13 13.68 -7.06
C THR A 293 30.32 13.70 -5.76
N ASP A 294 29.64 14.81 -5.49
CA ASP A 294 28.78 14.91 -4.32
C ASP A 294 27.56 13.97 -4.41
N ARG A 295 26.85 13.78 -3.30
CA ARG A 295 25.70 12.87 -3.27
C ARG A 295 24.55 13.34 -4.16
N PHE A 296 24.34 14.66 -4.27
CA PHE A 296 23.25 15.23 -5.03
C PHE A 296 23.47 15.03 -6.54
N GLU A 297 24.69 15.29 -7.04
CA GLU A 297 25.09 15.03 -8.42
C GLU A 297 24.99 13.53 -8.77
N LYS A 298 25.31 12.63 -7.83
CA LYS A 298 25.09 11.18 -8.00
C LYS A 298 23.61 10.84 -8.14
N GLU A 299 22.74 11.40 -7.28
CA GLU A 299 21.30 11.19 -7.36
C GLU A 299 20.72 11.73 -8.66
N GLU A 300 21.18 12.90 -9.13
CA GLU A 300 20.79 13.47 -10.42
C GLU A 300 21.26 12.58 -11.58
N ALA A 301 22.50 12.10 -11.55
CA ALA A 301 23.04 11.19 -12.58
C ALA A 301 22.23 9.88 -12.66
N VAL A 302 21.91 9.26 -11.51
CA VAL A 302 21.08 8.05 -11.47
C VAL A 302 19.67 8.34 -11.98
N THR A 303 19.06 9.43 -11.54
CA THR A 303 17.70 9.81 -11.96
C THR A 303 17.64 10.07 -13.47
N SER A 304 18.63 10.79 -14.02
CA SER A 304 18.74 11.03 -15.45
C SER A 304 18.84 9.74 -16.27
N VAL A 305 19.58 8.73 -15.77
CA VAL A 305 19.65 7.41 -16.41
C VAL A 305 18.28 6.73 -16.36
N VAL A 306 17.62 6.74 -15.19
CA VAL A 306 16.30 6.11 -15.00
C VAL A 306 15.26 6.72 -15.93
N ASP A 307 15.22 8.04 -16.05
CA ASP A 307 14.27 8.75 -16.93
C ASP A 307 14.45 8.39 -18.40
N THR A 308 15.69 8.11 -18.82
CA THR A 308 16.00 7.67 -20.20
C THR A 308 15.63 6.20 -20.44
N ILE A 309 15.97 5.29 -19.53
CA ILE A 309 15.84 3.84 -19.77
C ILE A 309 14.47 3.27 -19.41
N LYS A 310 13.74 3.90 -18.47
CA LYS A 310 12.44 3.40 -17.99
C LYS A 310 11.37 3.42 -19.08
N PRO A 311 11.22 4.48 -19.90
CA PRO A 311 10.31 4.46 -21.06
C PRO A 311 10.69 3.40 -22.10
N ALA A 312 11.99 3.09 -22.22
CA ALA A 312 12.50 2.05 -23.10
C ALA A 312 12.20 0.62 -22.61
N GLY A 313 11.68 0.45 -21.39
CA GLY A 313 11.27 -0.85 -20.84
C GLY A 313 12.30 -1.53 -19.94
N TYR A 314 13.42 -0.88 -19.64
CA TYR A 314 14.35 -1.36 -18.62
C TYR A 314 13.72 -1.26 -17.23
N LYS A 315 14.00 -2.25 -16.38
CA LYS A 315 13.46 -2.37 -15.02
C LYS A 315 14.50 -2.09 -13.94
N ALA A 316 15.78 -2.06 -14.28
CA ALA A 316 16.83 -1.78 -13.32
C ALA A 316 18.04 -1.10 -13.98
N ALA A 317 18.81 -0.38 -13.16
CA ALA A 317 20.10 0.19 -13.53
C ALA A 317 21.10 -0.05 -12.39
N GLU A 318 22.32 -0.47 -12.72
CA GLU A 318 23.40 -0.61 -11.74
C GLU A 318 24.63 0.18 -12.20
N PHE A 319 25.20 0.94 -11.28
CA PHE A 319 26.43 1.69 -11.46
C PHE A 319 27.56 0.93 -10.77
N ARG A 320 28.65 0.69 -11.51
CA ARG A 320 29.81 -0.06 -11.01
C ARG A 320 31.09 0.64 -11.42
N SER A 321 32.16 0.43 -10.66
CA SER A 321 33.52 0.68 -11.15
C SER A 321 34.21 -0.66 -11.42
N ARG A 322 35.46 -0.62 -11.90
CA ARG A 322 36.27 -1.83 -12.04
C ARG A 322 36.64 -2.46 -10.70
N ALA A 323 36.74 -1.66 -9.64
CA ALA A 323 37.12 -2.13 -8.31
C ALA A 323 35.89 -2.42 -7.41
N THR A 324 34.83 -1.62 -7.55
CA THR A 324 33.66 -1.66 -6.67
C THR A 324 32.44 -2.19 -7.42
N PRO A 325 31.86 -3.34 -7.01
CA PRO A 325 30.83 -4.04 -7.76
C PRO A 325 29.46 -3.36 -7.71
N SER A 326 29.23 -2.42 -6.79
CA SER A 326 27.99 -1.65 -6.70
C SER A 326 28.27 -0.29 -6.07
N LEU A 327 28.12 0.75 -6.86
CA LEU A 327 28.24 2.15 -6.45
C LEU A 327 26.86 2.79 -6.27
N ALA A 328 25.93 2.48 -7.19
CA ALA A 328 24.54 2.85 -7.07
C ALA A 328 23.64 1.86 -7.81
N ALA A 329 22.37 1.79 -7.42
CA ALA A 329 21.39 0.93 -8.07
C ALA A 329 19.98 1.52 -8.04
N TRP A 330 19.23 1.25 -9.11
CA TRP A 330 17.79 1.45 -9.23
C TRP A 330 17.14 0.12 -9.60
N ASN A 331 16.14 -0.33 -8.82
CA ASN A 331 15.50 -1.65 -8.96
C ASN A 331 14.00 -1.53 -9.28
N GLY A 332 13.61 -0.71 -10.25
CA GLY A 332 12.25 -0.72 -10.81
C GLY A 332 11.16 -0.10 -9.94
N GLY A 333 11.55 0.56 -8.84
CA GLY A 333 10.68 1.36 -7.96
C GLY A 333 11.18 2.80 -7.82
N ASN A 334 10.80 3.48 -6.74
CA ASN A 334 11.29 4.85 -6.45
C ASN A 334 12.58 4.87 -5.60
N LYS A 335 13.13 3.70 -5.27
CA LYS A 335 14.29 3.60 -4.39
C LYS A 335 15.58 3.59 -5.19
N ILE A 336 16.25 4.74 -5.26
CA ILE A 336 17.65 4.85 -5.63
C ILE A 336 18.48 4.48 -4.40
N THR A 337 19.45 3.59 -4.56
CA THR A 337 20.40 3.22 -3.51
C THR A 337 21.78 3.67 -3.95
N ILE A 338 22.43 4.53 -3.18
CA ILE A 338 23.82 4.95 -3.41
C ILE A 338 24.65 4.36 -2.28
N VAL A 339 25.66 3.58 -2.65
CA VAL A 339 26.63 3.01 -1.71
C VAL A 339 27.70 4.07 -1.45
N LYS A 340 28.01 4.31 -0.17
CA LYS A 340 29.00 5.31 0.26
C LYS A 340 30.41 4.94 -0.15
#